data_AF-A0A8S3Y1E5-F1
#
_entry.id   AF-A0A8S3Y1E5-F1
#
_cell.length_a   1.000
_cell.length_b   1.000
_cell.length_c   1.000
_cell.angle_alpha   90.00
_cell.angle_beta   90.00
_cell.angle_gamma   90.00
#
_symmetry.space_group_name_H-M   'P 1'
#
loop_
_entity.id
_entity.type
_entity.pdbx_description
1 polymer ?
#
loop_
_entity_poly.entity_id
_entity_poly.type
_entity_poly.pdbx_seq_one_letter_code
_entity_poly.pdbx_strand_id
1 'polypeptide(L)'
;MRQRNDSEFIDLLNSLRVGELTTAQLELLCERRHVPINGEFADGVAVRIFPTVRQVDDYNDKITKENAKLHRTYLINAVDKSREVATYGRKPPENVIPKDVNNCGGLLPSIRISVESRVMLRRNISVSEGLVNGAMGIIKKIKWPALRRDQLEDGELPEAVYVKFDDETIGRRLKDSNGCVPIPPSSTTFQAVRGYGDVERRMLPLILSWAVTVHKLQGTTLERASWFMMSSLLTDRIIEECLEQEDSEEENVSEIEDFEEHSDHESGTEQEASDSDGSSVSEESFPSNLQIENTEDEEYLEDVPLKHTSFVPSYKPPDEKDCKAIKHFISRHQNILILTGAGISTESGIPDYRSEEVGLYARSNHKPVQYQEFIKYPRVRQRYWARNFVGWPKFSAVKPNATHYAIRQLEKTQKVSAIVTQNVDRLHHKAGSENVIELHGTGYIVKCLQCPYEIKRSELQKIMMNENPDMESTFTMIRPDGDVDLSEEQIKKFKVPLCPKCKGPLKPDIVFFGDNVPRHRVERVRSEVSGSDAVFVLGSSLTVYSSYRIILQAKEEKKEVAILNIGPTRADNIVDIKVSTKCSDILTDICNVI
;
A
#
# COMPACT_ATOMS: atom_id res chain seq x y z
N MET A 1 12.84 10.65 6.36
CA MET A 1 14.01 11.10 7.16
C MET A 1 14.44 9.94 8.03
N ARG A 2 15.63 9.39 7.78
CA ARG A 2 16.29 8.47 8.70
C ARG A 2 17.64 9.11 8.98
N GLN A 3 17.79 9.78 10.12
CA GLN A 3 19.14 10.02 10.63
C GLN A 3 19.71 8.64 10.96
N ARG A 4 20.84 8.29 10.34
CA ARG A 4 21.50 7.01 10.59
C ARG A 4 21.80 6.92 12.09
N ASN A 5 21.35 5.84 12.72
CA ASN A 5 21.59 5.44 14.12
C ASN A 5 20.76 6.15 15.20
N ASP A 6 19.70 6.85 14.83
CA ASP A 6 18.80 7.51 15.79
C ASP A 6 17.44 6.80 15.83
N SER A 7 17.36 5.71 16.59
CA SER A 7 16.14 4.90 16.73
C SER A 7 15.01 5.69 17.36
N GLU A 8 15.33 6.57 18.31
CA GLU A 8 14.37 7.37 19.06
C GLU A 8 13.66 8.39 18.16
N PHE A 9 14.41 9.06 17.28
CA PHE A 9 13.82 9.97 16.30
C PHE A 9 13.03 9.26 15.21
N ILE A 10 13.46 8.07 14.81
CA ILE A 10 12.70 7.24 13.86
C ILE A 10 11.36 6.87 14.46
N ASP A 11 11.33 6.48 15.74
CA ASP A 11 10.11 6.12 16.45
C ASP A 11 9.21 7.35 16.70
N LEU A 12 9.80 8.51 17.03
CA LEU A 12 9.10 9.79 17.08
C LEU A 12 8.44 10.13 15.74
N LEU A 13 9.18 10.07 14.61
CA LEU A 13 8.62 10.35 13.28
C LEU A 13 7.51 9.35 12.91
N ASN A 14 7.57 8.12 13.40
CA ASN A 14 6.53 7.11 13.20
C ASN A 14 5.27 7.40 14.02
N SER A 15 5.41 7.83 15.27
CA SER A 15 4.33 8.26 16.17
C SER A 15 3.63 9.52 15.66
N LEU A 16 4.43 10.50 15.25
CA LEU A 16 3.99 11.74 14.62
C LEU A 16 3.17 11.50 13.35
N ARG A 17 3.59 10.54 12.54
CA ARG A 17 2.90 10.11 11.31
C ARG A 17 1.49 9.57 11.59
N VAL A 18 1.28 8.90 12.73
CA VAL A 18 -0.02 8.32 13.10
C VAL A 18 -0.83 9.22 14.04
N GLY A 19 -0.28 10.36 14.45
CA GLY A 19 -0.92 11.30 15.38
C GLY A 19 -0.94 10.82 16.83
N GLU A 20 -0.09 9.86 17.19
CA GLU A 20 0.01 9.27 18.54
C GLU A 20 1.38 9.58 19.12
N LEU A 21 1.67 10.86 19.35
CA LEU A 21 2.89 11.27 20.05
C LEU A 21 2.76 11.00 21.54
N THR A 22 3.76 10.36 22.14
CA THR A 22 3.89 10.30 23.60
C THR A 22 4.47 11.61 24.13
N THR A 23 4.28 11.91 25.43
CA THR A 23 4.85 13.09 26.08
C THR A 23 6.38 13.15 25.93
N ALA A 24 7.07 12.03 26.17
CA ALA A 24 8.52 11.92 25.98
C ALA A 24 8.97 12.17 24.51
N GLN A 25 8.15 11.80 23.53
CA GLN A 25 8.45 12.07 22.11
C GLN A 25 8.18 13.53 21.73
N LEU A 26 7.24 14.20 22.40
CA LEU A 26 7.01 15.63 22.27
C LEU A 26 8.16 16.42 22.91
N GLU A 27 8.59 16.04 24.11
CA GLU A 27 9.76 16.59 24.80
C GLU A 27 11.02 16.41 23.96
N LEU A 28 11.29 15.21 23.43
CA LEU A 28 12.41 14.97 22.51
C LEU A 28 12.35 15.82 21.23
N LEU A 29 11.14 16.15 20.75
CA LEU A 29 10.93 17.04 19.61
C LEU A 29 11.28 18.49 19.96
N CYS A 30 10.96 18.91 21.18
CA CYS A 30 11.27 20.23 21.73
C CYS A 30 12.75 20.38 22.13
N GLU A 31 13.39 19.34 22.67
CA GLU A 31 14.81 19.29 23.05
C GLU A 31 15.75 19.39 21.83
N ARG A 32 15.28 18.95 20.66
CA ARG A 32 16.06 19.02 19.42
C ARG A 32 15.99 20.42 18.81
N ARG A 33 16.89 21.28 19.31
CA ARG A 33 17.24 22.64 18.82
C ARG A 33 16.30 23.19 17.74
N HIS A 34 15.54 24.22 18.13
CA HIS A 34 15.02 25.21 17.21
C HIS A 34 16.20 25.87 16.47
N VAL A 35 16.62 25.29 15.34
CA VAL A 35 17.64 25.91 14.50
C VAL A 35 16.98 27.06 13.74
N PRO A 36 17.48 28.30 13.84
CA PRO A 36 16.96 29.40 13.03
C PRO A 36 17.01 29.02 11.56
N ILE A 37 15.99 29.44 10.80
CA ILE A 37 15.87 29.13 9.36
C ILE A 37 16.90 29.94 8.57
N ASN A 38 18.17 29.55 8.67
CA ASN A 38 19.31 30.19 8.03
C ASN A 38 20.33 29.15 7.55
N GLY A 39 21.34 29.60 6.79
CA GLY A 39 22.41 28.74 6.27
C GLY A 39 21.90 27.51 5.51
N GLU A 40 22.28 26.33 5.99
CA GLU A 40 21.93 25.04 5.39
C GLU A 40 20.43 24.68 5.44
N PHE A 41 19.66 25.37 6.29
CA PHE A 41 18.21 25.18 6.42
C PHE A 41 17.41 26.38 5.88
N ALA A 42 18.06 27.28 5.13
CA ALA A 42 17.40 28.42 4.51
C ALA A 42 16.35 28.03 3.46
N ASP A 43 15.48 28.98 3.13
CA ASP A 43 14.49 28.84 2.05
C ASP A 43 15.21 28.56 0.72
N GLY A 44 14.69 27.60 -0.05
CA GLY A 44 15.32 27.17 -1.29
C GLY A 44 16.64 26.38 -1.12
N VAL A 45 16.99 25.94 0.10
CA VAL A 45 18.17 25.07 0.33
C VAL A 45 17.74 23.70 0.84
N ALA A 46 17.10 23.66 2.02
CA ALA A 46 16.53 22.43 2.57
C ALA A 46 15.13 22.17 2.03
N VAL A 47 14.78 20.89 1.87
CA VAL A 47 13.44 20.50 1.44
C VAL A 47 12.46 20.77 2.58
N ARG A 48 11.42 21.57 2.31
CA ARG A 48 10.33 21.80 3.27
C ARG A 48 9.34 20.66 3.24
N ILE A 49 8.84 20.32 4.42
CA ILE A 49 7.86 19.26 4.57
C ILE A 49 6.63 19.85 5.24
N PHE A 50 5.50 19.81 4.51
CA PHE A 50 4.21 20.32 4.98
C PHE A 50 3.16 19.21 5.11
N PRO A 51 2.15 19.39 5.98
CA PRO A 51 1.08 18.42 6.14
C PRO A 51 0.06 18.43 4.98
N THR A 52 -0.15 19.58 4.32
CA THR A 52 -1.14 19.71 3.24
C THR A 52 -0.51 20.00 1.87
N VAL A 53 -1.17 19.53 0.80
CA VAL A 53 -0.76 19.83 -0.60
C VAL A 53 -0.81 21.32 -0.88
N ARG A 54 -1.80 22.04 -0.32
CA ARG A 54 -1.92 23.49 -0.49
C ARG A 54 -0.68 24.23 0.02
N GLN A 55 -0.20 23.90 1.22
CA GLN A 55 1.02 24.53 1.77
C GLN A 55 2.26 24.20 0.94
N VAL A 56 2.34 22.98 0.40
CA VAL A 56 3.40 22.59 -0.53
C VAL A 56 3.36 23.44 -1.79
N ASP A 57 2.19 23.61 -2.39
CA ASP A 57 2.01 24.39 -3.61
C ASP A 57 2.33 25.88 -3.35
N ASP A 58 1.81 26.45 -2.26
CA ASP A 58 2.06 27.85 -1.85
C ASP A 58 3.56 28.13 -1.65
N TYR A 59 4.29 27.22 -0.99
CA TYR A 59 5.72 27.37 -0.76
C TYR A 59 6.53 27.17 -2.05
N ASN A 60 6.21 26.16 -2.86
CA ASN A 60 6.86 25.96 -4.16
C ASN A 60 6.68 27.20 -5.05
N ASP A 61 5.48 27.78 -5.09
CA ASP A 61 5.21 29.02 -5.82
C ASP A 61 5.99 30.22 -5.28
N LYS A 62 6.13 30.35 -3.95
CA LYS A 62 6.96 31.38 -3.31
C LYS A 62 8.41 31.28 -3.81
N ILE A 63 9.03 30.10 -3.68
CA ILE A 63 10.42 29.91 -4.06
C ILE A 63 10.62 30.03 -5.57
N THR A 64 9.66 29.59 -6.39
CA THR A 64 9.70 29.81 -7.84
C THR A 64 9.71 31.30 -8.19
N LYS A 65 8.92 32.14 -7.49
CA LYS A 65 8.94 33.61 -7.69
C LYS A 65 10.26 34.24 -7.24
N GLU A 66 10.88 33.73 -6.18
CA GLU A 66 12.19 34.19 -5.74
C GLU A 66 13.28 33.81 -6.74
N ASN A 67 13.27 32.56 -7.22
CA ASN A 67 14.19 32.07 -8.24
C ASN A 67 14.03 32.85 -9.56
N ALA A 68 12.81 33.30 -9.88
CA ALA A 68 12.53 34.12 -11.05
C ALA A 68 13.27 35.48 -11.06
N LYS A 69 13.76 35.97 -9.90
CA LYS A 69 14.58 37.19 -9.81
C LYS A 69 15.98 37.00 -10.39
N LEU A 70 16.50 35.77 -10.39
CA LEU A 70 17.85 35.41 -10.82
C LEU A 70 17.87 34.64 -12.13
N HIS A 71 16.84 33.83 -12.37
CA HIS A 71 16.77 32.94 -13.52
C HIS A 71 15.45 33.13 -14.28
N ARG A 72 15.54 33.17 -15.62
CA ARG A 72 14.35 33.18 -16.47
C ARG A 72 13.49 31.95 -16.18
N THR A 73 12.23 32.19 -15.82
CA THR A 73 11.23 31.15 -15.55
C THR A 73 10.41 30.86 -16.81
N TYR A 74 10.19 29.58 -17.08
CA TYR A 74 9.43 29.08 -18.21
C TYR A 74 8.17 28.38 -17.72
N LEU A 75 7.02 28.74 -18.28
CA LEU A 75 5.81 27.94 -18.16
C LEU A 75 5.87 26.86 -19.24
N ILE A 76 5.86 25.59 -18.82
CA ILE A 76 5.82 24.45 -19.73
C ILE A 76 4.42 23.87 -19.69
N ASN A 77 3.75 23.71 -20.83
CA ASN A 77 2.43 23.12 -20.92
C ASN A 77 2.49 21.71 -21.49
N ALA A 78 1.57 20.87 -21.03
CA ALA A 78 1.36 19.55 -21.62
C ALA A 78 0.81 19.69 -23.04
N VAL A 79 1.21 18.76 -23.90
CA VAL A 79 0.63 18.61 -25.25
C VAL A 79 -0.33 17.43 -25.22
N ASP A 80 -1.63 17.74 -25.24
CA ASP A 80 -2.70 16.75 -25.28
C ASP A 80 -3.20 16.57 -26.71
N LYS A 81 -3.34 15.31 -27.15
CA LYS A 81 -3.83 14.94 -28.48
C LYS A 81 -4.86 13.83 -28.37
N SER A 82 -5.99 13.99 -29.04
CA SER A 82 -6.99 12.92 -29.16
C SER A 82 -6.42 11.72 -29.92
N ARG A 83 -6.77 10.51 -29.46
CA ARG A 83 -6.49 9.23 -30.12
C ARG A 83 -7.73 8.64 -30.80
N GLU A 84 -8.88 9.30 -30.69
CA GLU A 84 -10.11 8.90 -31.38
C GLU A 84 -10.03 9.11 -32.89
N VAL A 85 -10.58 8.17 -33.67
CA VAL A 85 -10.52 8.20 -35.14
C VAL A 85 -11.06 9.53 -35.70
N ALA A 86 -12.17 10.03 -35.17
CA ALA A 86 -12.82 11.24 -35.66
C ALA A 86 -12.06 12.54 -35.34
N THR A 87 -11.21 12.54 -34.30
CA THR A 87 -10.50 13.74 -33.82
C THR A 87 -9.00 13.53 -33.69
N TYR A 88 -8.46 12.48 -34.31
CA TYR A 88 -7.09 12.02 -34.12
C TYR A 88 -6.07 13.14 -34.31
N GLY A 89 -5.20 13.30 -33.31
CA GLY A 89 -4.15 14.31 -33.31
C GLY A 89 -4.60 15.75 -32.99
N ARG A 90 -5.91 16.03 -32.89
CA ARG A 90 -6.42 17.35 -32.50
C ARG A 90 -6.30 17.57 -30.99
N LYS A 91 -6.13 18.82 -30.58
CA LYS A 91 -6.12 19.21 -29.17
C LYS A 91 -7.53 19.01 -28.59
N PRO A 92 -7.71 18.19 -27.54
CA PRO A 92 -8.99 18.03 -26.88
C PRO A 92 -9.40 19.29 -26.12
N PRO A 93 -10.71 19.57 -25.97
CA PRO A 93 -11.20 20.62 -25.07
C PRO A 93 -10.70 20.44 -23.63
N GLU A 94 -10.30 21.52 -22.94
CA GLU A 94 -9.75 21.41 -21.58
C GLU A 94 -10.73 20.82 -20.57
N ASN A 95 -12.03 21.05 -20.77
CA ASN A 95 -13.09 20.53 -19.90
C ASN A 95 -13.32 19.01 -20.02
N VAL A 96 -12.72 18.33 -21.00
CA VAL A 96 -12.74 16.87 -21.12
C VAL A 96 -11.52 16.20 -20.49
N ILE A 97 -10.51 16.98 -20.09
CA ILE A 97 -9.33 16.45 -19.40
C ILE A 97 -9.67 16.23 -17.91
N PRO A 98 -9.35 15.06 -17.32
CA PRO A 98 -9.53 14.83 -15.89
C PRO A 98 -8.80 15.88 -15.03
N LYS A 99 -9.48 16.39 -14.00
CA LYS A 99 -8.89 17.35 -13.05
C LYS A 99 -7.82 16.72 -12.17
N ASP A 100 -8.02 15.48 -11.75
CA ASP A 100 -7.03 14.73 -10.97
C ASP A 100 -5.94 14.21 -11.90
N VAL A 101 -4.72 14.73 -11.70
CA VAL A 101 -3.55 14.43 -12.51
C VAL A 101 -3.17 12.94 -12.47
N ASN A 102 -3.55 12.20 -11.42
CA ASN A 102 -3.29 10.76 -11.37
C ASN A 102 -4.10 9.98 -12.41
N ASN A 103 -5.26 10.50 -12.84
CA ASN A 103 -6.01 9.94 -13.96
C ASN A 103 -5.40 10.33 -15.32
N CYS A 104 -4.38 11.19 -15.36
CA CYS A 104 -3.63 11.57 -16.56
C CYS A 104 -2.21 10.98 -16.55
N GLY A 105 -2.05 9.77 -15.99
CA GLY A 105 -0.75 9.08 -15.87
C GLY A 105 0.28 9.81 -14.99
N GLY A 106 -0.16 10.73 -14.12
CA GLY A 106 0.70 11.50 -13.24
C GLY A 106 1.41 12.67 -13.92
N LEU A 107 1.13 12.95 -15.20
CA LEU A 107 1.73 14.07 -15.94
C LEU A 107 0.92 15.37 -15.74
N LEU A 108 1.59 16.39 -15.21
CA LEU A 108 0.97 17.70 -14.94
C LEU A 108 0.41 18.34 -16.21
N PRO A 109 -0.65 19.15 -16.12
CA PRO A 109 -1.13 19.95 -17.24
C PRO A 109 -0.15 21.08 -17.59
N SER A 110 0.56 21.61 -16.60
CA SER A 110 1.62 22.59 -16.78
C SER A 110 2.57 22.59 -15.57
N ILE A 111 3.78 23.11 -15.74
CA ILE A 111 4.75 23.33 -14.67
C ILE A 111 5.56 24.60 -14.93
N ARG A 112 5.79 25.43 -13.91
CA ARG A 112 6.73 26.55 -13.97
C ARG A 112 8.08 26.12 -13.45
N ILE A 113 9.11 26.20 -14.31
CA ILE A 113 10.48 25.81 -13.97
C ILE A 113 11.48 26.81 -14.52
N SER A 114 12.63 26.88 -13.87
CA SER A 114 13.81 27.66 -14.26
C SER A 114 15.07 26.82 -14.02
N VAL A 115 16.21 27.30 -14.51
CA VAL A 115 17.50 26.80 -14.02
C VAL A 115 17.56 27.06 -12.50
N GLU A 116 18.19 26.14 -11.77
CA GLU A 116 18.19 26.04 -10.31
C GLU A 116 16.86 25.64 -9.66
N SER A 117 15.80 25.36 -10.42
CA SER A 117 14.57 24.79 -9.83
C SER A 117 14.82 23.39 -9.28
N ARG A 118 14.41 23.15 -8.02
CA ARG A 118 14.39 21.82 -7.43
C ARG A 118 13.18 21.04 -7.91
N VAL A 119 13.44 19.85 -8.42
CA VAL A 119 12.42 18.98 -9.01
C VAL A 119 12.50 17.55 -8.49
N MET A 120 11.40 16.84 -8.65
CA MET A 120 11.27 15.43 -8.31
C MET A 120 10.65 14.67 -9.48
N LEU A 121 11.19 13.49 -9.78
CA LEU A 121 10.58 12.57 -10.75
C LEU A 121 9.25 12.06 -10.23
N ARG A 122 8.22 12.12 -11.07
CA ARG A 122 6.86 11.67 -10.70
C ARG A 122 6.52 10.25 -11.17
N ARG A 123 7.41 9.63 -11.93
CA ARG A 123 7.26 8.26 -12.44
C ARG A 123 8.63 7.63 -12.70
N ASN A 124 8.64 6.30 -12.79
CA ASN A 124 9.85 5.57 -13.14
C ASN A 124 10.16 5.79 -14.62
N ILE A 125 11.38 6.24 -14.90
CA ILE A 125 11.92 6.35 -16.27
C ILE A 125 12.82 5.14 -16.54
N SER A 126 13.76 4.86 -15.63
CA SER A 126 14.66 3.72 -15.72
C SER A 126 15.06 3.27 -14.31
N VAL A 127 14.54 2.13 -13.89
CA VAL A 127 14.79 1.57 -12.55
C VAL A 127 16.25 1.14 -12.42
N SER A 128 16.84 0.56 -13.47
CA SER A 128 18.24 0.13 -13.49
C SER A 128 19.23 1.28 -13.37
N GLU A 129 18.81 2.50 -13.75
CA GLU A 129 19.59 3.72 -13.61
C GLU A 129 19.18 4.54 -12.37
N GLY A 130 18.34 4.01 -11.48
CA GLY A 130 17.87 4.74 -10.30
C GLY A 130 16.93 5.94 -10.61
N LEU A 131 16.50 6.11 -11.86
CA LEU A 131 15.54 7.14 -12.28
C LEU A 131 14.12 6.70 -11.94
N VAL A 132 13.82 6.67 -10.65
CA VAL A 132 12.55 6.23 -10.07
C VAL A 132 11.70 7.40 -9.59
N ASN A 133 10.39 7.16 -9.45
CA ASN A 133 9.47 8.10 -8.80
C ASN A 133 9.98 8.48 -7.41
N GLY A 134 10.04 9.77 -7.11
CA GLY A 134 10.58 10.31 -5.86
C GLY A 134 12.04 10.74 -5.93
N ALA A 135 12.80 10.41 -6.98
CA ALA A 135 14.17 10.88 -7.14
C ALA A 135 14.20 12.41 -7.31
N MET A 136 15.02 13.09 -6.51
CA MET A 136 15.09 14.54 -6.43
C MET A 136 16.40 15.09 -7.00
N GLY A 137 16.35 16.29 -7.54
CA GLY A 137 17.53 16.98 -8.03
C GLY A 137 17.25 18.42 -8.42
N ILE A 138 18.27 19.08 -8.94
CA ILE A 138 18.23 20.49 -9.36
C ILE A 138 18.40 20.58 -10.87
N ILE A 139 17.55 21.36 -11.52
CA ILE A 139 17.67 21.65 -12.95
C ILE A 139 18.90 22.52 -13.18
N LYS A 140 19.86 22.03 -13.96
CA LYS A 140 21.07 22.80 -14.33
C LYS A 140 21.01 23.36 -15.74
N LYS A 141 20.19 22.78 -16.62
CA LYS A 141 20.05 23.24 -18.01
C LYS A 141 18.71 22.79 -18.60
N ILE A 142 18.10 23.65 -19.40
CA ILE A 142 16.93 23.32 -20.21
C ILE A 142 17.34 23.36 -21.68
N LYS A 143 17.23 22.23 -22.37
CA LYS A 143 17.57 22.12 -23.79
C LYS A 143 16.31 22.28 -24.62
N TRP A 144 16.28 23.34 -25.41
CA TRP A 144 15.22 23.61 -26.38
C TRP A 144 15.61 23.07 -27.77
N PRO A 145 14.62 22.71 -28.62
CA PRO A 145 14.88 22.26 -29.98
C PRO A 145 15.75 23.26 -30.78
N ALA A 146 16.70 22.73 -31.57
CA ALA A 146 17.81 23.49 -32.16
C ALA A 146 17.42 24.68 -33.07
N LEU A 147 16.20 24.68 -33.63
CA LEU A 147 15.75 25.66 -34.61
C LEU A 147 15.17 26.96 -34.01
N ARG A 148 15.13 27.13 -32.68
CA ARG A 148 14.25 28.16 -32.05
C ARG A 148 14.81 28.95 -30.88
N ARG A 149 16.13 29.09 -30.73
CA ARG A 149 16.74 29.73 -29.53
C ARG A 149 16.18 31.12 -29.19
N ASP A 150 15.69 31.88 -30.18
CA ASP A 150 15.22 33.26 -30.00
C ASP A 150 13.69 33.46 -30.20
N GLN A 151 12.91 32.38 -30.40
CA GLN A 151 11.45 32.42 -30.61
C GLN A 151 10.70 31.46 -29.68
N LEU A 152 11.08 31.42 -28.40
CA LEU A 152 10.41 30.58 -27.40
C LEU A 152 9.07 31.20 -27.00
N GLU A 153 7.97 30.55 -27.35
CA GLU A 153 6.63 30.88 -26.85
C GLU A 153 6.40 30.25 -25.47
N ASP A 154 5.67 30.97 -24.60
CA ASP A 154 5.26 30.43 -23.31
C ASP A 154 4.38 29.19 -23.49
N GLY A 155 4.72 28.10 -22.80
CA GLY A 155 3.98 26.85 -22.84
C GLY A 155 4.61 25.75 -23.70
N GLU A 156 5.67 26.01 -24.46
CA GLU A 156 6.31 24.97 -25.28
C GLU A 156 7.03 23.89 -24.45
N LEU A 157 7.13 22.68 -25.00
CA LEU A 157 7.90 21.57 -24.41
C LEU A 157 9.38 21.63 -24.82
N PRO A 158 10.32 21.54 -23.86
CA PRO A 158 11.74 21.42 -24.17
C PRO A 158 12.05 20.03 -24.75
N GLU A 159 13.21 19.90 -25.42
CA GLU A 159 13.73 18.60 -25.87
C GLU A 159 14.08 17.73 -24.65
N ALA A 160 14.73 18.32 -23.65
CA ALA A 160 15.02 17.69 -22.37
C ALA A 160 15.39 18.74 -21.30
N VAL A 161 15.18 18.37 -20.05
CA VAL A 161 15.67 19.10 -18.87
C VAL A 161 16.81 18.31 -18.25
N TYR A 162 17.96 18.93 -18.02
CA TYR A 162 19.14 18.31 -17.44
C TYR A 162 19.12 18.52 -15.94
N VAL A 163 19.00 17.42 -15.20
CA VAL A 163 18.84 17.41 -13.74
C VAL A 163 20.10 16.83 -13.12
N LYS A 164 20.70 17.56 -12.18
CA LYS A 164 21.71 17.03 -11.27
C LYS A 164 20.98 16.44 -10.07
N PHE A 165 20.90 15.11 -10.01
CA PHE A 165 20.23 14.40 -8.92
C PHE A 165 21.05 14.47 -7.62
N ASP A 166 20.33 14.46 -6.49
CA ASP A 166 20.93 14.52 -5.15
C ASP A 166 21.76 13.26 -4.85
N ASP A 167 21.31 12.10 -5.35
CA ASP A 167 22.06 10.84 -5.29
C ASP A 167 22.93 10.69 -6.55
N GLU A 168 24.25 10.70 -6.37
CA GLU A 168 25.22 10.58 -7.46
C GLU A 168 25.18 9.23 -8.18
N THR A 169 24.56 8.21 -7.59
CA THR A 169 24.39 6.91 -8.22
C THR A 169 23.30 6.89 -9.29
N ILE A 170 22.42 7.90 -9.31
CA ILE A 170 21.32 8.01 -10.28
C ILE A 170 21.86 8.41 -11.65
N GLY A 171 21.43 7.67 -12.67
CA GLY A 171 21.71 7.94 -14.07
C GLY A 171 23.19 7.82 -14.43
N ARG A 172 23.98 6.98 -13.73
CA ARG A 172 25.44 6.86 -13.95
C ARG A 172 25.83 6.74 -15.42
N ARG A 173 25.08 5.97 -16.22
CA ARG A 173 25.37 5.78 -17.66
C ARG A 173 24.75 6.84 -18.56
N LEU A 174 23.93 7.73 -18.01
CA LEU A 174 23.18 8.77 -18.71
C LEU A 174 23.68 10.19 -18.41
N LYS A 175 24.65 10.35 -17.51
CA LYS A 175 25.21 11.65 -17.13
C LYS A 175 26.00 12.28 -18.27
N ASP A 176 25.85 13.58 -18.43
CA ASP A 176 26.71 14.41 -19.28
C ASP A 176 28.06 14.73 -18.58
N SER A 177 28.91 15.50 -19.24
CA SER A 177 30.21 15.93 -18.71
C SER A 177 30.11 16.77 -17.42
N ASN A 178 28.93 17.29 -17.10
CA ASN A 178 28.66 18.08 -15.89
C ASN A 178 27.93 17.27 -14.81
N GLY A 179 27.81 15.94 -15.00
CA GLY A 179 27.13 15.04 -14.07
C GLY A 179 25.61 15.18 -14.07
N CYS A 180 25.02 15.82 -15.08
CA CYS A 180 23.59 16.02 -15.20
C CYS A 180 22.95 14.94 -16.08
N VAL A 181 21.76 14.49 -15.71
CA VAL A 181 21.01 13.47 -16.46
C VAL A 181 19.91 14.14 -17.29
N PRO A 182 19.79 13.85 -18.61
CA PRO A 182 18.75 14.42 -19.44
C PRO A 182 17.40 13.74 -19.19
N ILE A 183 16.38 14.54 -18.88
CA ILE A 183 15.00 14.11 -18.66
C ILE A 183 14.13 14.65 -19.81
N PRO A 184 13.80 13.82 -20.82
CA PRO A 184 12.95 14.22 -21.92
C PRO A 184 11.46 14.22 -21.51
N PRO A 185 10.60 14.98 -22.23
CA PRO A 185 9.15 14.82 -22.12
C PRO A 185 8.73 13.40 -22.47
N SER A 186 7.64 12.98 -21.84
CA SER A 186 7.14 11.63 -21.95
C SER A 186 5.64 11.60 -22.23
N SER A 187 5.19 10.53 -22.87
CA SER A 187 3.78 10.34 -23.19
C SER A 187 3.08 9.36 -22.24
N THR A 188 1.77 9.54 -22.11
CA THR A 188 0.83 8.58 -21.50
C THR A 188 -0.53 8.72 -22.16
N THR A 189 -1.26 7.63 -22.33
CA THR A 189 -2.65 7.65 -22.79
C THR A 189 -3.58 7.50 -21.59
N PHE A 190 -4.68 8.23 -21.59
CA PHE A 190 -5.73 8.14 -20.58
C PHE A 190 -7.10 8.42 -21.19
N GLN A 191 -8.14 7.93 -20.53
CA GLN A 191 -9.51 8.16 -20.95
C GLN A 191 -9.97 9.56 -20.52
N ALA A 192 -10.37 10.39 -21.48
CA ALA A 192 -10.96 11.69 -21.23
C ALA A 192 -12.40 11.55 -20.71
N VAL A 193 -12.84 12.53 -19.93
CA VAL A 193 -14.19 12.53 -19.34
C VAL A 193 -15.25 12.89 -20.38
N ARG A 194 -16.53 12.74 -20.00
CA ARG A 194 -17.69 13.08 -20.84
C ARG A 194 -17.75 12.32 -22.16
N GLY A 195 -17.22 11.09 -22.18
CA GLY A 195 -17.27 10.22 -23.36
C GLY A 195 -16.44 10.72 -24.54
N TYR A 196 -15.46 11.60 -24.30
CA TYR A 196 -14.62 12.15 -25.37
C TYR A 196 -13.68 11.10 -26.00
N GLY A 197 -13.38 10.02 -25.27
CA GLY A 197 -12.51 8.93 -25.73
C GLY A 197 -11.07 9.07 -25.21
N ASP A 198 -10.12 8.46 -25.88
CA ASP A 198 -8.73 8.40 -25.44
C ASP A 198 -7.94 9.64 -25.84
N VAL A 199 -7.13 10.14 -24.89
CA VAL A 199 -6.22 11.27 -25.07
C VAL A 199 -4.82 10.84 -24.69
N GLU A 200 -3.86 11.15 -25.56
CA GLU A 200 -2.44 11.09 -25.23
C GLU A 200 -1.97 12.45 -24.70
N ARG A 201 -1.37 12.46 -23.52
CA ARG A 201 -0.63 13.59 -22.97
C ARG A 201 0.86 13.37 -23.11
N ARG A 202 1.57 14.35 -23.66
CA ARG A 202 3.03 14.46 -23.62
C ARG A 202 3.46 15.59 -22.69
N MET A 203 4.28 15.29 -21.68
CA MET A 203 4.78 16.26 -20.70
C MET A 203 6.04 15.78 -19.99
N LEU A 204 6.82 16.71 -19.41
CA LEU A 204 7.92 16.38 -18.50
C LEU A 204 7.42 15.57 -17.29
N PRO A 205 8.08 14.46 -16.94
CA PRO A 205 7.71 13.63 -15.79
C PRO A 205 8.21 14.20 -14.45
N LEU A 206 8.09 15.52 -14.25
CA LEU A 206 8.67 16.26 -13.13
C LEU A 206 7.60 17.05 -12.37
N ILE A 207 7.85 17.29 -11.09
CA ILE A 207 7.14 18.25 -10.24
C ILE A 207 8.16 19.12 -9.50
N LEU A 208 7.77 20.32 -9.05
CA LEU A 208 8.57 21.12 -8.12
C LEU A 208 8.67 20.41 -6.78
N SER A 209 9.81 20.57 -6.11
CA SER A 209 10.10 19.82 -4.89
C SER A 209 10.93 20.59 -3.86
N TRP A 210 10.82 21.92 -3.86
CA TRP A 210 11.30 22.76 -2.75
C TRP A 210 10.53 22.47 -1.46
N ALA A 211 9.24 22.17 -1.63
CA ALA A 211 8.38 21.60 -0.62
C ALA A 211 7.75 20.30 -1.11
N VAL A 212 7.49 19.39 -0.18
CA VAL A 212 6.80 18.12 -0.42
C VAL A 212 5.91 17.75 0.77
N THR A 213 4.91 16.90 0.55
CA THR A 213 4.14 16.34 1.66
C THR A 213 4.88 15.19 2.30
N VAL A 214 4.61 14.92 3.59
CA VAL A 214 5.16 13.76 4.33
C VAL A 214 4.97 12.46 3.55
N HIS A 215 3.80 12.26 2.94
CA HIS A 215 3.47 11.08 2.15
C HIS A 215 4.34 10.89 0.89
N LYS A 216 4.94 11.96 0.35
CA LYS A 216 5.80 11.91 -0.84
C LYS A 216 7.26 11.57 -0.55
N LEU A 217 7.65 11.50 0.73
CA LEU A 217 9.00 11.16 1.17
C LEU A 217 9.18 9.72 1.65
N GLN A 218 8.17 8.86 1.45
CA GLN A 218 8.26 7.45 1.84
C GLN A 218 9.38 6.74 1.08
N GLY A 219 10.41 6.30 1.81
CA GLY A 219 11.57 5.60 1.24
C GLY A 219 12.69 6.50 0.71
N THR A 220 12.57 7.83 0.85
CA THR A 220 13.58 8.79 0.39
C THR A 220 14.48 9.26 1.53
N THR A 221 15.78 9.27 1.28
CA THR A 221 16.78 9.88 2.17
C THR A 221 17.02 11.32 1.71
N LEU A 222 16.91 12.27 2.63
CA LEU A 222 17.23 13.68 2.39
C LEU A 222 18.47 14.03 3.21
N GLU A 223 19.39 14.78 2.61
CA GLU A 223 20.55 15.32 3.32
C GLU A 223 20.11 16.38 4.34
N ARG A 224 19.15 17.23 3.94
CA ARG A 224 18.63 18.34 4.75
C ARG A 224 17.12 18.51 4.53
N ALA A 225 16.38 18.67 5.61
CA ALA A 225 14.95 18.93 5.58
C ALA A 225 14.52 19.79 6.76
N SER A 226 13.42 20.51 6.61
CA SER A 226 12.81 21.27 7.72
C SER A 226 11.32 21.01 7.78
N TRP A 227 10.82 20.89 9.00
CA TRP A 227 9.47 20.46 9.27
C TRP A 227 8.68 21.55 9.98
N PHE A 228 7.43 21.75 9.57
CA PHE A 228 6.53 22.71 10.21
C PHE A 228 5.42 21.95 10.94
N MET A 229 5.43 22.04 12.28
CA MET A 229 4.30 21.63 13.11
C MET A 229 3.29 22.79 13.18
N MET A 230 1.99 22.51 13.01
CA MET A 230 0.97 23.53 13.24
C MET A 230 0.77 23.73 14.74
N SER A 231 0.52 24.97 15.17
CA SER A 231 0.25 25.30 16.58
C SER A 231 -0.92 24.51 17.17
N SER A 232 -1.90 24.08 16.36
CA SER A 232 -3.04 23.30 16.86
C SER A 232 -2.72 21.88 17.33
N LEU A 233 -1.47 21.40 17.15
CA LEU A 233 -0.97 20.14 17.72
C LEU A 233 -0.22 20.35 19.05
N LEU A 234 0.10 21.60 19.38
CA LEU A 234 0.67 22.03 20.65
C LEU A 234 -0.49 22.66 21.43
N THR A 235 -1.03 21.95 22.42
CA THR A 235 -2.00 22.56 23.34
C THR A 235 -1.42 23.84 23.94
N ASP A 236 -2.24 24.87 24.18
CA ASP A 236 -1.80 26.18 24.71
C ASP A 236 -0.91 26.06 25.97
N ARG A 237 -1.09 25.00 26.77
CA ARG A 237 -0.22 24.64 27.92
C ARG A 237 1.26 24.41 27.57
N ILE A 238 1.57 23.86 26.40
CA ILE A 238 2.95 23.56 25.99
C ILE A 238 3.67 24.84 25.55
N ILE A 239 2.94 25.79 24.97
CA ILE A 239 3.51 27.09 24.59
C ILE A 239 3.83 27.90 25.85
N GLU A 240 2.97 27.85 26.87
CA GLU A 240 3.25 28.50 28.18
C GLU A 240 4.44 27.83 28.90
N GLU A 241 4.48 26.49 29.00
CA GLU A 241 5.60 25.79 29.67
C GLU A 241 6.95 25.93 28.92
N CYS A 242 6.94 25.98 27.59
CA CYS A 242 8.18 26.18 26.82
C CYS A 242 8.67 27.65 26.83
N LEU A 243 7.77 28.63 27.00
CA LEU A 243 8.16 30.03 27.14
C LEU A 243 8.63 30.36 28.57
N GLU A 244 8.08 29.70 29.60
CA GLU A 244 8.54 29.82 30.99
C GLU A 244 9.94 29.20 31.22
N GLN A 245 10.36 28.27 30.37
CA GLN A 245 11.73 27.71 30.41
C GLN A 245 12.80 28.63 29.81
N GLU A 246 12.45 29.57 28.92
CA GLU A 246 13.41 30.57 28.42
C GLU A 246 13.61 31.72 29.42
N ASP A 247 12.61 32.06 30.24
CA ASP A 247 12.72 33.13 31.25
C ASP A 247 13.41 32.65 32.56
N SER A 248 13.58 31.34 32.77
CA SER A 248 14.21 30.78 33.98
C SER A 248 15.70 30.43 33.82
N GLU A 249 16.26 30.51 32.61
CA GLU A 249 17.71 30.33 32.37
C GLU A 249 18.53 31.63 32.45
N GLU A 250 17.89 32.81 32.57
CA GLU A 250 18.60 34.10 32.78
C GLU A 250 18.75 34.51 34.27
N GLU A 251 18.11 33.82 35.22
CA GLU A 251 18.23 34.09 36.66
C GLU A 251 18.85 32.92 37.44
N ASN A 252 20.11 32.59 37.19
CA ASN A 252 20.93 31.83 38.16
C ASN A 252 22.44 32.06 37.96
N VAL A 253 22.88 33.29 38.25
CA VAL A 253 24.27 33.62 38.60
C VAL A 253 24.29 34.54 39.83
N SER A 254 23.96 33.98 40.99
CA SER A 254 24.16 34.51 42.36
C SER A 254 23.41 33.54 43.27
N GLU A 255 23.96 32.84 44.26
CA GLU A 255 24.97 33.18 45.26
C GLU A 255 25.43 31.88 45.95
N ILE A 256 26.64 31.93 46.49
CA ILE A 256 27.23 30.96 47.41
C ILE A 256 26.79 31.34 48.84
N GLU A 257 26.64 30.33 49.72
CA GLU A 257 26.53 30.34 51.21
C GLU A 257 25.26 29.58 51.66
N ASP A 258 25.16 28.83 52.75
CA ASP A 258 26.08 28.21 53.71
C ASP A 258 25.25 27.13 54.45
N PHE A 259 25.95 26.15 55.03
CA PHE A 259 25.69 25.41 56.29
C PHE A 259 24.35 24.70 56.62
N GLU A 260 24.51 23.42 57.05
CA GLU A 260 23.89 22.73 58.23
C GLU A 260 22.34 22.71 58.39
N GLU A 261 21.63 21.74 58.97
CA GLU A 261 21.84 20.46 59.64
C GLU A 261 20.41 19.86 59.83
N HIS A 262 20.35 18.55 60.15
CA HIS A 262 19.27 17.88 60.88
C HIS A 262 17.91 17.66 60.18
N SER A 263 17.07 16.71 60.58
CA SER A 263 17.15 15.33 61.08
C SER A 263 15.69 14.88 61.20
N ASP A 264 15.48 13.57 61.33
CA ASP A 264 14.33 12.95 62.02
C ASP A 264 12.98 12.88 61.27
N HIS A 265 12.55 11.65 60.93
CA HIS A 265 11.55 10.83 61.66
C HIS A 265 10.12 11.18 61.21
N GLU A 266 9.15 10.30 61.00
CA GLU A 266 8.79 8.93 61.41
C GLU A 266 7.67 8.51 60.41
N SER A 267 7.69 7.31 59.81
CA SER A 267 7.03 6.07 60.24
C SER A 267 5.50 6.11 60.46
N GLY A 268 4.81 5.09 59.94
CA GLY A 268 3.54 4.58 60.50
C GLY A 268 2.44 4.37 59.46
N THR A 269 2.36 3.19 58.82
CA THR A 269 1.48 2.02 59.15
C THR A 269 0.01 2.23 58.73
N GLU A 270 -0.44 1.56 57.67
CA GLU A 270 -1.08 0.21 57.66
C GLU A 270 -2.46 0.18 58.33
N GLN A 271 -3.49 -0.22 57.56
CA GLN A 271 -4.40 -1.31 57.99
C GLN A 271 -5.27 -1.86 56.86
N GLU A 272 -5.34 -3.19 56.87
CA GLU A 272 -6.11 -4.12 56.04
C GLU A 272 -7.57 -4.28 56.50
N ALA A 273 -8.42 -4.84 55.62
CA ALA A 273 -9.43 -5.91 55.85
C ALA A 273 -10.37 -5.94 54.61
N SER A 274 -10.44 -7.02 53.82
CA SER A 274 -11.35 -8.20 53.93
C SER A 274 -12.85 -7.82 53.81
N ASP A 275 -13.76 -8.46 53.07
CA ASP A 275 -13.93 -9.87 52.70
C ASP A 275 -14.85 -10.07 51.46
N SER A 276 -14.77 -11.30 50.94
CA SER A 276 -15.65 -12.13 50.09
C SER A 276 -17.13 -11.75 49.82
N ASP A 277 -17.62 -12.07 48.62
CA ASP A 277 -18.58 -13.19 48.41
C ASP A 277 -18.88 -13.48 46.93
N GLY A 278 -19.11 -14.76 46.62
CA GLY A 278 -19.47 -15.26 45.29
C GLY A 278 -20.88 -15.86 45.22
N SER A 279 -21.42 -15.99 44.01
CA SER A 279 -22.55 -16.90 43.73
C SER A 279 -22.70 -17.21 42.24
N SER A 280 -22.84 -18.51 41.95
CA SER A 280 -23.08 -19.19 40.67
C SER A 280 -24.55 -19.55 40.46
N VAL A 281 -25.07 -19.51 39.22
CA VAL A 281 -26.38 -20.08 38.77
C VAL A 281 -26.27 -20.35 37.25
N SER A 282 -26.08 -21.58 36.74
CA SER A 282 -26.97 -22.75 36.47
C SER A 282 -27.41 -22.88 34.99
N GLU A 283 -27.19 -24.08 34.45
CA GLU A 283 -27.55 -24.58 33.11
C GLU A 283 -29.02 -25.05 33.03
N GLU A 284 -29.64 -24.94 31.85
CA GLU A 284 -30.89 -25.64 31.50
C GLU A 284 -30.80 -26.27 30.10
N SER A 285 -31.51 -27.39 29.93
CA SER A 285 -31.31 -28.46 28.96
C SER A 285 -32.55 -28.72 28.06
N PHE A 286 -32.30 -28.97 26.76
CA PHE A 286 -32.98 -29.83 25.75
C PHE A 286 -34.49 -29.69 25.43
N PRO A 287 -34.92 -29.92 24.15
CA PRO A 287 -35.16 -31.29 23.67
C PRO A 287 -34.70 -31.61 22.23
N SER A 288 -34.26 -32.85 22.08
CA SER A 288 -34.09 -33.64 20.86
C SER A 288 -35.41 -34.25 20.38
N ASN A 289 -35.62 -34.28 19.05
CA ASN A 289 -36.14 -35.42 18.25
C ASN A 289 -36.88 -34.93 17.00
N LEU A 290 -36.31 -35.19 15.82
CA LEU A 290 -37.07 -35.77 14.71
C LEU A 290 -36.12 -36.65 13.89
N GLN A 291 -36.57 -37.86 13.66
CA GLN A 291 -35.85 -39.01 13.13
C GLN A 291 -36.55 -39.44 11.82
N ILE A 292 -35.82 -40.14 10.95
CA ILE A 292 -36.30 -40.96 9.80
C ILE A 292 -36.48 -40.11 8.51
N GLU A 293 -35.89 -40.45 7.35
CA GLU A 293 -35.89 -41.74 6.65
C GLU A 293 -34.73 -41.83 5.63
N ASN A 294 -34.09 -43.00 5.56
CA ASN A 294 -33.20 -43.41 4.46
C ASN A 294 -34.08 -43.92 3.31
N THR A 295 -33.91 -43.39 2.11
CA THR A 295 -34.30 -44.07 0.87
C THR A 295 -33.15 -43.98 -0.11
N GLU A 296 -32.53 -45.14 -0.34
CA GLU A 296 -31.75 -45.45 -1.52
C GLU A 296 -32.66 -45.34 -2.74
N ASP A 297 -32.31 -44.49 -3.70
CA ASP A 297 -32.75 -44.64 -5.09
C ASP A 297 -31.63 -44.09 -5.98
N GLU A 298 -30.90 -45.03 -6.58
CA GLU A 298 -29.98 -44.81 -7.69
C GLU A 298 -30.80 -44.42 -8.92
N GLU A 299 -30.74 -43.16 -9.34
CA GLU A 299 -31.19 -42.76 -10.68
C GLU A 299 -30.03 -42.12 -11.45
N TYR A 300 -29.56 -42.88 -12.45
CA TYR A 300 -28.56 -42.48 -13.42
C TYR A 300 -29.01 -41.21 -14.16
N LEU A 301 -28.42 -40.07 -13.82
CA LEU A 301 -28.49 -38.85 -14.63
C LEU A 301 -27.17 -38.66 -15.37
N GLU A 302 -27.28 -38.78 -16.68
CA GLU A 302 -26.24 -38.61 -17.69
C GLU A 302 -25.37 -37.36 -17.48
N ASP A 303 -24.09 -37.52 -17.81
CA ASP A 303 -23.04 -36.49 -17.79
C ASP A 303 -23.50 -35.16 -18.41
N VAL A 304 -23.87 -34.20 -17.55
CA VAL A 304 -23.93 -32.79 -17.92
C VAL A 304 -22.54 -32.20 -17.65
N PRO A 305 -21.77 -31.79 -18.69
CA PRO A 305 -20.43 -31.25 -18.47
C PRO A 305 -20.53 -29.94 -17.68
N LEU A 306 -19.83 -29.90 -16.54
CA LEU A 306 -19.60 -28.70 -15.73
C LEU A 306 -19.05 -27.57 -16.62
N LYS A 307 -19.93 -26.65 -17.02
CA LYS A 307 -19.58 -25.46 -17.79
C LYS A 307 -18.64 -24.53 -16.99
N HIS A 308 -17.36 -24.59 -17.37
CA HIS A 308 -16.33 -23.54 -17.38
C HIS A 308 -16.01 -22.77 -16.08
N THR A 309 -14.78 -22.97 -15.59
CA THR A 309 -14.05 -22.15 -14.61
C THR A 309 -13.84 -20.71 -15.13
N SER A 310 -14.82 -19.81 -14.92
CA SER A 310 -14.89 -18.48 -15.56
C SER A 310 -13.85 -17.43 -15.16
N PHE A 311 -12.83 -17.78 -14.36
CA PHE A 311 -11.87 -16.83 -13.80
C PHE A 311 -10.41 -17.18 -14.05
N VAL A 312 -10.13 -18.33 -14.65
CA VAL A 312 -8.78 -18.70 -15.05
C VAL A 312 -8.49 -18.02 -16.40
N PRO A 313 -7.41 -17.22 -16.53
CA PRO A 313 -7.06 -16.62 -17.82
C PRO A 313 -6.65 -17.68 -18.84
N SER A 314 -6.73 -17.34 -20.12
CA SER A 314 -6.21 -18.20 -21.19
C SER A 314 -4.73 -18.52 -20.96
N TYR A 315 -4.35 -19.79 -21.15
CA TYR A 315 -3.01 -20.27 -20.90
C TYR A 315 -2.65 -21.45 -21.80
N LYS A 316 -1.34 -21.73 -21.91
CA LYS A 316 -0.84 -22.93 -22.58
C LYS A 316 -0.58 -24.02 -21.54
N PRO A 317 -1.03 -25.27 -21.76
CA PRO A 317 -0.65 -26.39 -20.90
C PRO A 317 0.86 -26.52 -20.77
N PRO A 318 1.38 -27.01 -19.62
CA PRO A 318 2.82 -27.19 -19.43
C PRO A 318 3.38 -28.23 -20.42
N ASP A 319 4.60 -28.00 -20.88
CA ASP A 319 5.36 -29.04 -21.58
C ASP A 319 6.23 -29.87 -20.61
N GLU A 320 6.90 -30.91 -21.12
CA GLU A 320 7.75 -31.78 -20.28
C GLU A 320 8.93 -31.01 -19.66
N LYS A 321 9.42 -29.95 -20.30
CA LYS A 321 10.53 -29.12 -19.80
C LYS A 321 10.06 -28.27 -18.63
N ASP A 322 8.86 -27.69 -18.72
CA ASP A 322 8.22 -26.94 -17.64
C ASP A 322 8.05 -27.81 -16.39
N CYS A 323 7.48 -29.01 -16.55
CA CYS A 323 7.30 -29.95 -15.45
C CYS A 323 8.64 -30.37 -14.84
N LYS A 324 9.65 -30.67 -15.66
CA LYS A 324 11.01 -31.01 -15.19
C LYS A 324 11.66 -29.85 -14.43
N ALA A 325 11.52 -28.62 -14.89
CA ALA A 325 12.10 -27.44 -14.24
C ALA A 325 11.55 -27.24 -12.82
N ILE A 326 10.23 -27.29 -12.67
CA ILE A 326 9.58 -27.14 -11.35
C ILE A 326 9.87 -28.34 -10.45
N LYS A 327 9.82 -29.57 -10.99
CA LYS A 327 10.14 -30.77 -10.21
C LYS A 327 11.59 -30.76 -9.73
N HIS A 328 12.54 -30.32 -10.55
CA HIS A 328 13.94 -30.17 -10.18
C HIS A 328 14.15 -29.10 -9.10
N PHE A 329 13.47 -27.95 -9.22
CA PHE A 329 13.49 -26.90 -8.21
C PHE A 329 12.99 -27.40 -6.85
N ILE A 330 11.85 -28.12 -6.82
CA ILE A 330 11.28 -28.64 -5.58
C ILE A 330 12.15 -29.75 -4.99
N SER A 331 12.72 -30.64 -5.81
CA SER A 331 13.47 -31.80 -5.30
C SER A 331 14.80 -31.42 -4.66
N ARG A 332 15.50 -30.43 -5.23
CA ARG A 332 16.84 -30.00 -4.78
C ARG A 332 16.81 -29.12 -3.53
N HIS A 333 15.66 -28.57 -3.19
CA HIS A 333 15.47 -27.70 -2.02
C HIS A 333 14.73 -28.45 -0.92
N GLN A 334 15.10 -28.17 0.33
CA GLN A 334 14.55 -28.81 1.51
C GLN A 334 13.72 -27.85 2.36
N ASN A 335 13.91 -26.54 2.20
CA ASN A 335 13.25 -25.54 3.03
C ASN A 335 12.70 -24.37 2.21
N ILE A 336 11.68 -24.64 1.39
CA ILE A 336 11.14 -23.68 0.43
C ILE A 336 10.13 -22.76 1.10
N LEU A 337 10.27 -21.44 0.93
CA LEU A 337 9.20 -20.50 1.25
C LEU A 337 8.28 -20.35 0.06
N ILE A 338 6.98 -20.57 0.25
CA ILE A 338 5.98 -20.36 -0.81
C ILE A 338 5.37 -18.97 -0.69
N LEU A 339 5.31 -18.23 -1.80
CA LEU A 339 4.60 -16.96 -1.92
C LEU A 339 3.42 -17.10 -2.87
N THR A 340 2.19 -16.89 -2.39
CA THR A 340 0.99 -17.03 -3.22
C THR A 340 0.27 -15.71 -3.48
N GLY A 341 -0.43 -15.63 -4.61
CA GLY A 341 -1.34 -14.52 -4.96
C GLY A 341 -2.69 -15.01 -5.44
N ALA A 342 -3.55 -14.08 -5.87
CA ALA A 342 -4.95 -14.38 -6.17
C ALA A 342 -5.14 -15.41 -7.31
N GLY A 343 -4.13 -15.58 -8.18
CA GLY A 343 -4.15 -16.54 -9.29
C GLY A 343 -4.23 -18.00 -8.84
N ILE A 344 -3.89 -18.34 -7.59
CA ILE A 344 -4.10 -19.71 -7.09
C ILE A 344 -5.56 -19.99 -6.73
N SER A 345 -6.37 -18.95 -6.51
CA SER A 345 -7.77 -19.07 -6.05
C SER A 345 -8.78 -18.96 -7.21
N THR A 346 -8.33 -18.69 -8.44
CA THR A 346 -9.19 -18.60 -9.63
C THR A 346 -9.91 -19.91 -9.94
N GLU A 347 -9.25 -21.03 -9.72
CA GLU A 347 -9.84 -22.37 -9.88
C GLU A 347 -10.85 -22.71 -8.78
N SER A 348 -10.83 -21.98 -7.66
CA SER A 348 -11.82 -22.08 -6.59
C SER A 348 -13.06 -21.21 -6.86
N GLY A 349 -13.11 -20.47 -7.98
CA GLY A 349 -14.21 -19.58 -8.28
C GLY A 349 -14.09 -18.17 -7.69
N ILE A 350 -12.90 -17.78 -7.19
CA ILE A 350 -12.62 -16.41 -6.75
C ILE A 350 -11.89 -15.70 -7.89
N PRO A 351 -12.41 -14.59 -8.45
CA PRO A 351 -11.69 -13.86 -9.48
C PRO A 351 -10.36 -13.32 -8.95
N ASP A 352 -9.39 -13.09 -9.82
CA ASP A 352 -8.22 -12.29 -9.46
C ASP A 352 -8.43 -10.80 -9.79
N TYR A 353 -7.42 -9.99 -9.49
CA TYR A 353 -7.50 -8.55 -9.73
C TYR A 353 -7.13 -8.13 -11.15
N ARG A 354 -6.20 -8.82 -11.80
CA ARG A 354 -5.35 -8.25 -12.87
C ARG A 354 -5.22 -9.12 -14.13
N SER A 355 -5.72 -10.35 -14.13
CA SER A 355 -5.64 -11.20 -15.31
C SER A 355 -6.35 -10.55 -16.49
N GLU A 356 -5.75 -10.74 -17.66
CA GLU A 356 -6.31 -10.26 -18.91
C GLU A 356 -7.69 -10.89 -19.13
N GLU A 357 -8.66 -10.09 -19.57
CA GLU A 357 -10.08 -10.45 -19.81
C GLU A 357 -10.91 -10.88 -18.58
N VAL A 358 -10.31 -11.53 -17.57
CA VAL A 358 -11.01 -12.13 -16.42
C VAL A 358 -10.69 -11.49 -15.07
N GLY A 359 -9.69 -10.62 -14.99
CA GLY A 359 -9.36 -9.90 -13.75
C GLY A 359 -10.40 -8.83 -13.41
N LEU A 360 -10.55 -8.51 -12.12
CA LEU A 360 -11.49 -7.48 -11.65
C LEU A 360 -11.29 -6.12 -12.35
N TYR A 361 -10.04 -5.72 -12.59
CA TYR A 361 -9.72 -4.45 -13.27
C TYR A 361 -9.95 -4.51 -14.79
N ALA A 362 -9.92 -5.69 -15.39
CA ALA A 362 -10.27 -5.87 -16.80
C ALA A 362 -11.79 -5.87 -17.01
N ARG A 363 -12.57 -6.33 -16.01
CA ARG A 363 -14.03 -6.48 -16.10
C ARG A 363 -14.82 -5.35 -15.42
N SER A 364 -14.17 -4.41 -14.72
CA SER A 364 -14.88 -3.34 -14.02
C SER A 364 -14.06 -2.05 -13.88
N ASN A 365 -14.74 -0.90 -13.94
CA ASN A 365 -14.18 0.42 -13.62
C ASN A 365 -14.10 0.70 -12.10
N HIS A 366 -14.29 -0.32 -11.26
CA HIS A 366 -14.35 -0.15 -9.82
C HIS A 366 -12.96 -0.13 -9.18
N LYS A 367 -12.62 1.01 -8.59
CA LYS A 367 -11.38 1.20 -7.84
C LYS A 367 -11.49 0.53 -6.45
N PRO A 368 -10.41 -0.11 -5.96
CA PRO A 368 -10.40 -0.67 -4.61
C PRO A 368 -10.56 0.44 -3.56
N VAL A 369 -11.14 0.10 -2.41
CA VAL A 369 -11.32 1.04 -1.30
C VAL A 369 -9.94 1.48 -0.78
N GLN A 370 -9.75 2.80 -0.68
CA GLN A 370 -8.55 3.38 -0.08
C GLN A 370 -8.71 3.45 1.43
N TYR A 371 -7.65 3.11 2.16
CA TYR A 371 -7.62 3.15 3.63
C TYR A 371 -8.04 4.52 4.16
N GLN A 372 -7.43 5.59 3.64
CA GLN A 372 -7.72 6.97 4.07
C GLN A 372 -9.19 7.35 3.87
N GLU A 373 -9.80 6.91 2.76
CA GLU A 373 -11.23 7.16 2.51
C GLU A 373 -12.12 6.38 3.48
N PHE A 374 -11.77 5.12 3.79
CA PHE A 374 -12.49 4.29 4.74
C PHE A 374 -12.45 4.87 6.15
N ILE A 375 -11.29 5.36 6.60
CA ILE A 375 -11.15 6.00 7.91
C ILE A 375 -11.93 7.32 7.95
N LYS A 376 -11.77 8.16 6.92
CA LYS A 376 -12.31 9.52 6.93
C LYS A 376 -13.83 9.60 6.71
N TYR A 377 -14.40 8.78 5.81
CA TYR A 377 -15.76 8.98 5.34
C TYR A 377 -16.72 7.85 5.78
N PRO A 378 -17.71 8.13 6.65
CA PRO A 378 -18.72 7.14 7.06
C PRO A 378 -19.47 6.50 5.88
N ARG A 379 -19.77 7.27 4.83
CA ARG A 379 -20.43 6.75 3.62
C ARG A 379 -19.60 5.69 2.89
N VAL A 380 -18.27 5.81 2.91
CA VAL A 380 -17.39 4.81 2.31
C VAL A 380 -17.43 3.52 3.11
N ARG A 381 -17.45 3.60 4.45
CA ARG A 381 -17.64 2.43 5.32
C ARG A 381 -18.99 1.78 5.11
N GLN A 382 -20.06 2.57 4.99
CA GLN A 382 -21.41 2.08 4.73
C GLN A 382 -21.48 1.32 3.42
N ARG A 383 -20.96 1.90 2.34
CA ARG A 383 -20.88 1.23 1.05
C ARG A 383 -20.06 -0.05 1.12
N TYR A 384 -18.88 -0.02 1.75
CA TYR A 384 -18.04 -1.22 1.88
C TYR A 384 -18.76 -2.33 2.64
N TRP A 385 -19.28 -2.04 3.84
CA TRP A 385 -19.94 -3.04 4.67
C TRP A 385 -21.23 -3.59 4.08
N ALA A 386 -22.01 -2.77 3.37
CA ALA A 386 -23.19 -3.25 2.65
C ALA A 386 -22.81 -4.28 1.57
N ARG A 387 -21.79 -3.97 0.77
CA ARG A 387 -21.31 -4.86 -0.31
C ARG A 387 -20.70 -6.14 0.26
N ASN A 388 -19.89 -6.00 1.30
CA ASN A 388 -19.26 -7.12 1.98
C ASN A 388 -20.29 -8.01 2.71
N PHE A 389 -21.34 -7.42 3.29
CA PHE A 389 -22.46 -8.15 3.91
C PHE A 389 -23.14 -9.08 2.92
N VAL A 390 -23.43 -8.58 1.72
CA VAL A 390 -24.10 -9.34 0.65
C VAL A 390 -23.19 -10.42 0.06
N GLY A 391 -21.90 -10.16 -0.11
CA GLY A 391 -20.96 -11.13 -0.70
C GLY A 391 -20.45 -12.21 0.26
N TRP A 392 -20.50 -11.95 1.57
CA TRP A 392 -19.91 -12.84 2.58
C TRP A 392 -20.38 -14.30 2.54
N PRO A 393 -21.69 -14.62 2.40
CA PRO A 393 -22.14 -16.02 2.41
C PRO A 393 -21.48 -16.85 1.30
N LYS A 394 -21.35 -16.27 0.10
CA LYS A 394 -20.72 -16.98 -1.02
C LYS A 394 -19.20 -17.01 -0.90
N PHE A 395 -18.57 -15.89 -0.51
CA PHE A 395 -17.12 -15.82 -0.31
C PHE A 395 -16.62 -16.81 0.75
N SER A 396 -17.34 -16.89 1.88
CA SER A 396 -17.00 -17.81 2.97
C SER A 396 -17.27 -19.28 2.65
N ALA A 397 -18.16 -19.59 1.70
CA ALA A 397 -18.46 -20.95 1.25
C ALA A 397 -17.43 -21.52 0.26
N VAL A 398 -16.55 -20.69 -0.32
CA VAL A 398 -15.54 -21.16 -1.29
C VAL A 398 -14.62 -22.21 -0.68
N LYS A 399 -14.38 -23.30 -1.43
CA LYS A 399 -13.52 -24.42 -1.05
C LYS A 399 -12.12 -24.31 -1.70
N PRO A 400 -11.06 -24.85 -1.05
CA PRO A 400 -9.74 -24.97 -1.66
C PRO A 400 -9.76 -25.84 -2.92
N ASN A 401 -8.81 -25.60 -3.82
CA ASN A 401 -8.59 -26.39 -5.02
C ASN A 401 -7.31 -27.24 -4.94
N ALA A 402 -7.01 -27.99 -5.99
CA ALA A 402 -5.85 -28.89 -6.07
C ALA A 402 -4.52 -28.21 -5.73
N THR A 403 -4.30 -26.95 -6.14
CA THR A 403 -3.08 -26.20 -5.83
C THR A 403 -2.90 -26.01 -4.32
N HIS A 404 -3.97 -25.67 -3.60
CA HIS A 404 -3.92 -25.49 -2.15
C HIS A 404 -3.60 -26.80 -1.42
N TYR A 405 -4.22 -27.90 -1.83
CA TYR A 405 -3.95 -29.22 -1.25
C TYR A 405 -2.53 -29.71 -1.56
N ALA A 406 -2.01 -29.44 -2.75
CA ALA A 406 -0.63 -29.74 -3.13
C ALA A 406 0.38 -28.97 -2.25
N ILE A 407 0.16 -27.67 -2.03
CA ILE A 407 0.98 -26.86 -1.13
C ILE A 407 0.95 -27.41 0.31
N ARG A 408 -0.23 -27.75 0.83
CA ARG A 408 -0.38 -28.41 2.13
C ARG A 408 0.39 -29.72 2.18
N GLN A 409 0.39 -30.51 1.11
CA GLN A 409 1.12 -31.78 1.09
C GLN A 409 2.64 -31.55 1.18
N LEU A 410 3.17 -30.56 0.45
CA LEU A 410 4.59 -30.17 0.53
C LEU A 410 4.99 -29.62 1.91
N GLU A 411 4.08 -28.90 2.58
CA GLU A 411 4.27 -28.49 3.98
C GLU A 411 4.33 -29.70 4.93
N LYS A 412 3.42 -30.67 4.76
CA LYS A 412 3.41 -31.90 5.58
C LYS A 412 4.64 -32.77 5.39
N THR A 413 5.24 -32.79 4.21
CA THR A 413 6.51 -33.48 3.94
C THR A 413 7.74 -32.66 4.35
N GLN A 414 7.54 -31.53 5.05
CA GLN A 414 8.58 -30.62 5.52
C GLN A 414 9.44 -29.99 4.40
N LYS A 415 8.96 -30.03 3.15
CA LYS A 415 9.61 -29.36 2.01
C LYS A 415 9.39 -27.85 2.00
N VAL A 416 8.30 -27.39 2.62
CA VAL A 416 7.91 -25.98 2.69
C VAL A 416 8.03 -25.48 4.12
N SER A 417 8.82 -24.43 4.34
CA SER A 417 8.97 -23.79 5.67
C SER A 417 7.69 -23.09 6.07
N ALA A 418 7.22 -22.23 5.17
CA ALA A 418 6.15 -21.28 5.43
C ALA A 418 5.45 -20.90 4.13
N ILE A 419 4.16 -20.54 4.25
CA ILE A 419 3.33 -20.07 3.15
C ILE A 419 2.99 -18.60 3.41
N VAL A 420 3.59 -17.70 2.65
CA VAL A 420 3.23 -16.28 2.65
C VAL A 420 2.16 -16.05 1.58
N THR A 421 0.96 -15.64 1.98
CA THR A 421 -0.14 -15.39 1.03
C THR A 421 -0.54 -13.92 0.99
N GLN A 422 -0.76 -13.40 -0.22
CA GLN A 422 -1.41 -12.10 -0.43
C GLN A 422 -2.94 -12.21 -0.32
N ASN A 423 -3.49 -13.42 -0.35
CA ASN A 423 -4.93 -13.63 -0.39
C ASN A 423 -5.54 -13.47 1.01
N VAL A 424 -6.78 -13.00 1.04
CA VAL A 424 -7.56 -12.75 2.28
C VAL A 424 -8.70 -13.76 2.45
N ASP A 425 -8.67 -14.84 1.66
CA ASP A 425 -9.75 -15.83 1.44
C ASP A 425 -9.73 -17.03 2.40
N ARG A 426 -8.64 -17.19 3.16
CA ARG A 426 -8.36 -18.33 4.05
C ARG A 426 -8.36 -19.71 3.37
N LEU A 427 -8.17 -19.80 2.05
CA LEU A 427 -8.21 -21.11 1.38
C LEU A 427 -7.04 -22.02 1.75
N HIS A 428 -5.86 -21.48 2.07
CA HIS A 428 -4.75 -22.27 2.64
C HIS A 428 -5.12 -22.89 3.98
N HIS A 429 -5.71 -22.11 4.89
CA HIS A 429 -6.18 -22.63 6.17
C HIS A 429 -7.29 -23.69 6.00
N LYS A 430 -8.24 -23.46 5.07
CA LYS A 430 -9.28 -24.45 4.76
C LYS A 430 -8.71 -25.75 4.14
N ALA A 431 -7.57 -25.67 3.45
CA ALA A 431 -6.86 -26.84 2.93
C ALA A 431 -6.10 -27.61 4.03
N GLY A 432 -5.97 -27.01 5.22
CA GLY A 432 -5.27 -27.58 6.37
C GLY A 432 -3.79 -27.21 6.45
N SER A 433 -3.37 -26.12 5.81
CA SER A 433 -2.03 -25.56 6.02
C SER A 433 -1.93 -24.82 7.35
N GLU A 434 -0.78 -24.96 8.01
CA GLU A 434 -0.58 -24.52 9.40
C GLU A 434 0.32 -23.28 9.49
N ASN A 435 1.51 -23.31 8.87
CA ASN A 435 2.46 -22.19 8.89
C ASN A 435 2.15 -21.17 7.77
N VAL A 436 0.98 -20.55 7.86
CA VAL A 436 0.52 -19.53 6.90
C VAL A 436 0.70 -18.12 7.47
N ILE A 437 1.27 -17.23 6.66
CA ILE A 437 1.39 -15.80 6.93
C ILE A 437 0.50 -15.05 5.94
N GLU A 438 -0.65 -14.59 6.42
CA GLU A 438 -1.59 -13.75 5.67
C GLU A 438 -1.04 -12.31 5.54
N LEU A 439 -0.18 -12.06 4.54
CA LEU A 439 0.54 -10.80 4.34
C LEU A 439 -0.41 -9.58 4.35
N HIS A 440 -1.54 -9.69 3.66
CA HIS A 440 -2.56 -8.65 3.58
C HIS A 440 -3.69 -8.83 4.60
N GLY A 441 -3.50 -9.71 5.58
CA GLY A 441 -4.47 -10.01 6.62
C GLY A 441 -5.62 -10.88 6.09
N THR A 442 -6.79 -10.79 6.73
CA THR A 442 -7.86 -11.76 6.54
C THR A 442 -9.24 -11.11 6.54
N GLY A 443 -10.11 -11.56 5.65
CA GLY A 443 -11.52 -11.12 5.64
C GLY A 443 -12.37 -11.76 6.74
N TYR A 444 -11.82 -12.72 7.49
CA TYR A 444 -12.55 -13.52 8.48
C TYR A 444 -12.55 -12.93 9.89
N ILE A 445 -11.79 -11.86 10.10
CA ILE A 445 -11.62 -11.16 11.37
C ILE A 445 -11.96 -9.69 11.16
N VAL A 446 -12.63 -9.08 12.14
CA VAL A 446 -13.01 -7.68 12.13
C VAL A 446 -12.52 -7.02 13.41
N LYS A 447 -11.83 -5.89 13.27
CA LYS A 447 -11.23 -5.14 14.37
C LYS A 447 -11.87 -3.75 14.50
N CYS A 448 -11.94 -3.25 15.73
CA CYS A 448 -12.26 -1.85 15.97
C CYS A 448 -11.04 -0.98 15.68
N LEU A 449 -11.28 0.20 15.10
CA LEU A 449 -10.23 1.18 14.81
C LEU A 449 -9.87 2.07 16.00
N GLN A 450 -10.54 1.92 17.15
CA GLN A 450 -10.38 2.79 18.32
C GLN A 450 -10.10 2.04 19.62
N CYS A 451 -10.30 0.72 19.65
CA CYS A 451 -10.01 -0.08 20.84
C CYS A 451 -9.60 -1.50 20.42
N PRO A 452 -9.06 -2.32 21.35
CA PRO A 452 -8.61 -3.68 21.06
C PRO A 452 -9.73 -4.70 20.72
N TYR A 453 -10.96 -4.24 20.50
CA TYR A 453 -12.08 -5.13 20.19
C TYR A 453 -11.88 -5.84 18.84
N GLU A 454 -12.08 -7.15 18.84
CA GLU A 454 -12.06 -8.01 17.68
C GLU A 454 -13.28 -8.94 17.70
N ILE A 455 -13.81 -9.28 16.53
CA ILE A 455 -14.92 -10.22 16.34
C ILE A 455 -14.71 -11.05 15.08
N LYS A 456 -15.16 -12.31 15.08
CA LYS A 456 -15.18 -13.12 13.86
C LYS A 456 -16.17 -12.53 12.86
N ARG A 457 -15.80 -12.52 11.58
CA ARG A 457 -16.66 -11.98 10.52
C ARG A 457 -18.00 -12.72 10.40
N SER A 458 -18.03 -14.03 10.72
CA SER A 458 -19.25 -14.84 10.77
C SER A 458 -20.21 -14.43 11.88
N GLU A 459 -19.70 -14.01 13.04
CA GLU A 459 -20.50 -13.50 14.16
C GLU A 459 -21.04 -12.10 13.82
N LEU A 460 -20.21 -11.24 13.25
CA LEU A 460 -20.64 -9.93 12.75
C LEU A 460 -21.72 -10.06 11.67
N GLN A 461 -21.67 -11.11 10.82
CA GLN A 461 -22.71 -11.35 9.82
C GLN A 461 -24.08 -11.54 10.46
N LYS A 462 -24.17 -12.30 11.58
CA LYS A 462 -25.42 -12.52 12.30
C LYS A 462 -25.96 -11.21 12.87
N ILE A 463 -25.09 -10.36 13.41
CA ILE A 463 -25.45 -9.02 13.90
C ILE A 463 -25.99 -8.17 12.74
N MET A 464 -25.27 -8.12 11.62
CA MET A 464 -25.69 -7.37 10.44
C MET A 464 -27.04 -7.85 9.88
N MET A 465 -27.31 -9.15 9.89
CA MET A 465 -28.60 -9.72 9.46
C MET A 465 -29.75 -9.22 10.35
N ASN A 466 -29.56 -9.20 11.68
CA ASN A 466 -30.56 -8.70 12.61
C ASN A 466 -30.79 -7.19 12.48
N GLU A 467 -29.74 -6.41 12.22
CA GLU A 467 -29.83 -4.95 12.07
C GLU A 467 -30.36 -4.50 10.70
N ASN A 468 -30.29 -5.38 9.69
CA ASN A 468 -30.66 -5.09 8.30
C ASN A 468 -31.60 -6.17 7.71
N PRO A 469 -32.80 -6.39 8.30
CA PRO A 469 -33.70 -7.47 7.88
C PRO A 469 -34.22 -7.30 6.44
N ASP A 470 -34.37 -6.05 5.98
CA ASP A 470 -34.93 -5.72 4.67
C ASP A 470 -33.91 -5.76 3.53
N MET A 471 -32.65 -6.10 3.81
CA MET A 471 -31.62 -6.29 2.78
C MET A 471 -31.80 -7.66 2.13
N GLU A 472 -32.80 -7.78 1.25
CA GLU A 472 -33.01 -8.96 0.41
C GLU A 472 -31.75 -9.24 -0.44
N SER A 473 -31.35 -10.52 -0.47
CA SER A 473 -30.19 -11.00 -1.20
C SER A 473 -30.45 -11.06 -2.71
N THR A 474 -30.54 -9.92 -3.39
CA THR A 474 -30.63 -9.88 -4.86
C THR A 474 -29.23 -9.80 -5.46
N PHE A 475 -28.90 -10.77 -6.33
CA PHE A 475 -27.54 -11.16 -6.69
C PHE A 475 -27.03 -10.56 -8.00
N THR A 476 -25.72 -10.24 -8.09
CA THR A 476 -24.86 -10.42 -9.29
C THR A 476 -23.36 -10.31 -8.91
N MET A 477 -22.58 -11.37 -9.17
CA MET A 477 -21.10 -11.53 -9.08
C MET A 477 -20.34 -11.11 -7.79
N ILE A 478 -19.36 -11.94 -7.35
CA ILE A 478 -18.52 -11.73 -6.15
C ILE A 478 -17.10 -11.33 -6.58
N ARG A 479 -16.47 -10.40 -5.87
CA ARG A 479 -15.10 -9.92 -6.10
C ARG A 479 -14.03 -10.71 -5.31
N PRO A 480 -12.72 -10.53 -5.59
CA PRO A 480 -11.65 -11.30 -4.94
C PRO A 480 -11.57 -11.12 -3.41
N ASP A 481 -12.09 -9.99 -2.91
CA ASP A 481 -12.18 -9.60 -1.50
C ASP A 481 -13.59 -9.83 -0.90
N GLY A 482 -14.52 -10.39 -1.69
CA GLY A 482 -15.89 -10.67 -1.27
C GLY A 482 -16.90 -9.53 -1.48
N ASP A 483 -16.57 -8.46 -2.20
CA ASP A 483 -17.49 -7.35 -2.50
C ASP A 483 -18.52 -7.70 -3.63
N VAL A 484 -19.71 -7.08 -3.59
CA VAL A 484 -20.83 -7.24 -4.57
C VAL A 484 -21.36 -5.86 -5.01
N ASP A 485 -21.93 -5.69 -6.21
CA ASP A 485 -22.52 -4.41 -6.65
C ASP A 485 -23.94 -4.20 -6.08
N LEU A 486 -24.19 -3.01 -5.49
CA LEU A 486 -25.46 -2.62 -4.86
C LEU A 486 -25.90 -1.22 -5.31
N SER A 487 -27.21 -0.98 -5.37
CA SER A 487 -27.74 0.36 -5.66
C SER A 487 -27.46 1.37 -4.54
N GLU A 488 -27.33 2.65 -4.89
CA GLU A 488 -27.10 3.73 -3.91
C GLU A 488 -28.23 3.83 -2.86
N GLU A 489 -29.47 3.46 -3.21
CA GLU A 489 -30.59 3.45 -2.26
C GLU A 489 -30.47 2.33 -1.22
N GLN A 490 -30.06 1.12 -1.63
CA GLN A 490 -29.80 0.02 -0.72
C GLN A 490 -28.63 0.34 0.22
N ILE A 491 -27.56 0.94 -0.31
CA ILE A 491 -26.40 1.35 0.49
C ILE A 491 -26.80 2.38 1.56
N LYS A 492 -27.62 3.38 1.22
CA LYS A 492 -28.03 4.43 2.17
C LYS A 492 -28.85 3.89 3.34
N LYS A 493 -29.65 2.84 3.11
CA LYS A 493 -30.48 2.20 4.14
C LYS A 493 -29.70 1.23 5.03
N PHE A 494 -28.52 0.79 4.60
CA PHE A 494 -27.70 -0.16 5.34
C PHE A 494 -27.17 0.43 6.66
N LYS A 495 -27.49 -0.22 7.78
CA LYS A 495 -26.96 0.09 9.10
C LYS A 495 -25.64 -0.64 9.30
N VAL A 496 -24.58 0.15 9.46
CA VAL A 496 -23.24 -0.37 9.75
C VAL A 496 -23.11 -0.62 11.25
N PRO A 497 -22.78 -1.85 11.67
CA PRO A 497 -22.54 -2.12 13.08
C PRO A 497 -21.33 -1.33 13.58
N LEU A 498 -21.49 -0.72 14.76
CA LEU A 498 -20.41 -0.07 15.48
C LEU A 498 -19.82 -1.03 16.50
N CYS A 499 -18.60 -0.72 16.97
CA CYS A 499 -17.99 -1.48 18.04
C CYS A 499 -18.91 -1.51 19.28
N PRO A 500 -19.23 -2.67 19.85
CA PRO A 500 -20.10 -2.73 21.03
C PRO A 500 -19.45 -2.09 22.27
N LYS A 501 -18.11 -2.05 22.33
CA LYS A 501 -17.35 -1.48 23.45
C LYS A 501 -17.24 0.05 23.41
N CYS A 502 -16.74 0.63 22.32
CA CYS A 502 -16.47 2.07 22.24
C CYS A 502 -17.34 2.83 21.23
N LYS A 503 -18.26 2.14 20.53
CA LYS A 503 -19.04 2.68 19.41
C LYS A 503 -18.20 3.19 18.22
N GLY A 504 -16.90 2.87 18.22
CA GLY A 504 -15.99 3.18 17.12
C GLY A 504 -16.25 2.38 15.84
N PRO A 505 -15.69 2.82 14.71
CA PRO A 505 -15.85 2.14 13.44
C PRO A 505 -15.12 0.79 13.42
N LEU A 506 -15.77 -0.20 12.83
CA LEU A 506 -15.21 -1.53 12.58
C LEU A 506 -14.60 -1.60 11.17
N LYS A 507 -13.46 -2.28 11.06
CA LYS A 507 -12.76 -2.58 9.79
C LYS A 507 -12.41 -4.07 9.74
N PRO A 508 -12.59 -4.78 8.60
CA PRO A 508 -11.99 -6.11 8.46
C PRO A 508 -10.48 -6.04 8.67
N ASP A 509 -9.86 -7.12 9.14
CA ASP A 509 -8.40 -7.20 9.31
C ASP A 509 -7.67 -7.39 7.97
N ILE A 510 -8.07 -6.63 6.95
CA ILE A 510 -7.47 -6.58 5.62
C ILE A 510 -6.65 -5.30 5.49
N VAL A 511 -5.45 -5.41 4.93
CA VAL A 511 -4.61 -4.26 4.56
C VAL A 511 -5.17 -3.65 3.29
N PHE A 512 -5.82 -2.49 3.40
CA PHE A 512 -6.37 -1.77 2.24
C PHE A 512 -5.29 -1.06 1.43
N PHE A 513 -5.64 -0.60 0.22
CA PHE A 513 -4.74 0.25 -0.55
C PHE A 513 -4.47 1.56 0.21
N GLY A 514 -3.19 1.94 0.30
CA GLY A 514 -2.74 3.07 1.13
C GLY A 514 -2.59 2.76 2.62
N ASP A 515 -2.88 1.53 3.06
CA ASP A 515 -2.57 1.03 4.41
C ASP A 515 -1.16 0.41 4.45
N ASN A 516 -0.66 0.15 5.66
CA ASN A 516 0.62 -0.51 5.88
C ASN A 516 0.42 -1.95 6.36
N VAL A 517 1.24 -2.86 5.86
CA VAL A 517 1.35 -4.20 6.45
C VAL A 517 1.92 -4.06 7.87
N PRO A 518 1.29 -4.65 8.91
CA PRO A 518 1.77 -4.57 10.28
C PRO A 518 3.24 -5.01 10.42
N ARG A 519 4.02 -4.29 11.24
CA ARG A 519 5.48 -4.46 11.37
C ARG A 519 5.87 -5.89 11.76
N HIS A 520 5.23 -6.46 12.79
CA HIS A 520 5.48 -7.84 13.23
C HIS A 520 5.30 -8.86 12.09
N ARG A 521 4.35 -8.62 11.17
CA ARG A 521 4.10 -9.49 10.03
C ARG A 521 5.19 -9.35 8.97
N VAL A 522 5.66 -8.12 8.74
CA VAL A 522 6.81 -7.85 7.86
C VAL A 522 8.06 -8.53 8.41
N GLU A 523 8.33 -8.39 9.71
CA GLU A 523 9.49 -8.99 10.38
C GLU A 523 9.43 -10.51 10.34
N ARG A 524 8.26 -11.12 10.59
CA ARG A 524 8.08 -12.56 10.43
C ARG A 524 8.37 -13.01 9.01
N VAL A 525 7.81 -12.35 7.99
CA VAL A 525 8.09 -12.69 6.58
C VAL A 525 9.59 -12.56 6.28
N ARG A 526 10.25 -11.50 6.74
CA ARG A 526 11.69 -11.32 6.54
C ARG A 526 12.49 -12.47 7.15
N SER A 527 12.14 -12.87 8.37
CA SER A 527 12.78 -13.98 9.07
C SER A 527 12.58 -15.31 8.34
N GLU A 528 11.37 -15.59 7.87
CA GLU A 528 11.06 -16.81 7.12
C GLU A 528 11.77 -16.84 5.77
N VAL A 529 11.86 -15.69 5.07
CA VAL A 529 12.68 -15.57 3.86
C VAL A 529 14.13 -15.88 4.20
N SER A 530 14.68 -15.31 5.28
CA SER A 530 16.07 -15.56 5.70
C SER A 530 16.33 -17.01 6.11
N GLY A 531 15.34 -17.69 6.70
CA GLY A 531 15.42 -19.10 7.06
C GLY A 531 15.27 -20.08 5.90
N SER A 532 14.62 -19.68 4.79
CA SER A 532 14.39 -20.54 3.64
C SER A 532 15.63 -20.72 2.76
N ASP A 533 15.73 -21.83 2.03
CA ASP A 533 16.80 -22.08 1.05
C ASP A 533 16.43 -21.60 -0.36
N ALA A 534 15.13 -21.49 -0.64
CA ALA A 534 14.58 -20.96 -1.88
C ALA A 534 13.22 -20.29 -1.68
N VAL A 535 12.75 -19.56 -2.69
CA VAL A 535 11.41 -18.95 -2.73
C VAL A 535 10.66 -19.40 -3.97
N PHE A 536 9.42 -19.88 -3.78
CA PHE A 536 8.57 -20.32 -4.87
C PHE A 536 7.29 -19.48 -4.96
N VAL A 537 7.12 -18.76 -6.07
CA VAL A 537 5.97 -17.88 -6.29
C VAL A 537 4.90 -18.60 -7.11
N LEU A 538 3.68 -18.61 -6.60
CA LEU A 538 2.52 -19.25 -7.23
C LEU A 538 1.39 -18.23 -7.46
N GLY A 539 0.95 -18.09 -8.71
CA GLY A 539 -0.28 -17.33 -9.02
C GLY A 539 -0.24 -15.85 -8.60
N SER A 540 0.92 -15.18 -8.68
CA SER A 540 1.04 -13.75 -8.38
C SER A 540 1.72 -12.98 -9.50
N SER A 541 1.16 -11.82 -9.85
CA SER A 541 1.80 -10.84 -10.75
C SER A 541 2.96 -10.08 -10.10
N LEU A 542 3.08 -10.12 -8.77
CA LEU A 542 4.08 -9.36 -7.99
C LEU A 542 4.09 -7.85 -8.28
N THR A 543 2.99 -7.30 -8.79
CA THR A 543 2.89 -5.87 -9.12
C THR A 543 2.86 -5.01 -7.86
N VAL A 544 2.23 -5.51 -6.80
CA VAL A 544 2.18 -4.84 -5.49
C VAL A 544 3.53 -4.98 -4.80
N TYR A 545 4.09 -3.85 -4.35
CA TYR A 545 5.45 -3.80 -3.82
C TYR A 545 5.65 -4.65 -2.55
N SER A 546 4.61 -4.82 -1.73
CA SER A 546 4.67 -5.58 -0.47
C SER A 546 5.08 -7.05 -0.66
N SER A 547 4.70 -7.66 -1.78
CA SER A 547 5.10 -9.03 -2.14
C SER A 547 6.35 -9.03 -3.02
N TYR A 548 6.50 -8.05 -3.93
CA TYR A 548 7.72 -7.93 -4.75
C TYR A 548 9.01 -7.80 -3.91
N ARG A 549 8.96 -7.07 -2.79
CA ARG A 549 10.12 -6.92 -1.89
C ARG A 549 10.63 -8.25 -1.28
N ILE A 550 9.77 -9.27 -1.20
CA ILE A 550 10.15 -10.62 -0.75
C ILE A 550 11.13 -11.21 -1.75
N ILE A 551 10.87 -11.01 -3.05
CA ILE A 551 11.75 -11.48 -4.12
C ILE A 551 13.05 -10.68 -4.14
N LEU A 552 12.99 -9.36 -3.94
CA LEU A 552 14.20 -8.54 -3.82
C LEU A 552 15.10 -9.01 -2.67
N GLN A 553 14.52 -9.29 -1.50
CA GLN A 553 15.27 -9.83 -0.36
C GLN A 553 15.88 -11.20 -0.71
N ALA A 554 15.10 -12.11 -1.29
CA ALA A 554 15.60 -13.43 -1.68
C ALA A 554 16.79 -13.34 -2.65
N LYS A 555 16.73 -12.44 -3.65
CA LYS A 555 17.85 -12.22 -4.57
C LYS A 555 19.06 -11.54 -3.91
N GLU A 556 18.84 -10.61 -3.00
CA GLU A 556 19.91 -9.99 -2.18
C GLU A 556 20.64 -11.05 -1.33
N GLU A 557 19.90 -11.99 -0.75
CA GLU A 557 20.41 -13.14 0.00
C GLU A 557 20.89 -14.30 -0.90
N LYS A 558 20.96 -14.10 -2.22
CA LYS A 558 21.43 -15.08 -3.22
C LYS A 558 20.65 -16.41 -3.23
N LYS A 559 19.35 -16.37 -2.91
CA LYS A 559 18.46 -17.52 -2.97
C LYS A 559 17.93 -17.72 -4.38
N GLU A 560 17.66 -18.98 -4.71
CA GLU A 560 16.97 -19.29 -5.96
C GLU A 560 15.49 -18.97 -5.83
N VAL A 561 14.93 -18.41 -6.90
CA VAL A 561 13.52 -18.05 -6.99
C VAL A 561 12.91 -18.68 -8.23
N ALA A 562 11.84 -19.44 -8.03
CA ALA A 562 10.99 -19.95 -9.11
C ALA A 562 9.64 -19.24 -9.13
N ILE A 563 9.07 -19.08 -10.31
CA ILE A 563 7.72 -18.54 -10.53
C ILE A 563 6.91 -19.51 -11.38
N LEU A 564 5.74 -19.90 -10.88
CA LEU A 564 4.69 -20.58 -11.63
C LEU A 564 3.45 -19.66 -11.68
N ASN A 565 3.24 -19.01 -12.82
CA ASN A 565 2.14 -18.06 -13.00
C ASN A 565 1.84 -17.88 -14.49
N ILE A 566 0.56 -17.95 -14.89
CA ILE A 566 0.13 -17.85 -16.30
C ILE A 566 0.66 -16.56 -16.97
N GLY A 567 0.36 -15.40 -16.36
CA GLY A 567 0.74 -14.10 -16.91
C GLY A 567 2.16 -13.65 -16.56
N PRO A 568 2.59 -12.50 -17.11
CA PRO A 568 3.86 -11.87 -16.75
C PRO A 568 3.87 -11.43 -15.28
N THR A 569 5.06 -11.35 -14.71
CA THR A 569 5.27 -10.82 -13.35
C THR A 569 6.29 -9.70 -13.33
N ARG A 570 6.22 -8.86 -12.30
CA ARG A 570 7.22 -7.79 -12.08
C ARG A 570 8.64 -8.33 -11.88
N ALA A 571 8.80 -9.61 -11.55
CA ALA A 571 10.10 -10.21 -11.21
C ALA A 571 10.68 -11.12 -12.32
N ASP A 572 10.02 -11.23 -13.48
CA ASP A 572 10.43 -12.19 -14.52
C ASP A 572 11.91 -12.04 -14.96
N ASN A 573 12.46 -10.83 -14.88
CA ASN A 573 13.84 -10.52 -15.27
C ASN A 573 14.90 -10.74 -14.18
N ILE A 574 14.51 -11.12 -12.96
CA ILE A 574 15.43 -11.29 -11.82
C ILE A 574 15.31 -12.67 -11.16
N VAL A 575 14.40 -13.53 -11.62
CA VAL A 575 14.21 -14.89 -11.10
C VAL A 575 14.96 -15.92 -11.94
N ASP A 576 15.20 -17.08 -11.34
CA ASP A 576 16.03 -18.13 -11.92
C ASP A 576 15.19 -19.08 -12.79
N ILE A 577 13.93 -19.31 -12.41
CA ILE A 577 12.99 -20.17 -13.13
C ILE A 577 11.64 -19.46 -13.26
N LYS A 578 11.08 -19.45 -14.48
CA LYS A 578 9.74 -18.96 -14.76
C LYS A 578 9.02 -19.94 -15.68
N VAL A 579 7.87 -20.42 -15.22
CA VAL A 579 6.95 -21.26 -16.00
C VAL A 579 5.60 -20.56 -16.10
N SER A 580 5.09 -20.47 -17.32
CA SER A 580 3.89 -19.69 -17.68
C SER A 580 2.70 -20.59 -17.96
N THR A 581 2.17 -21.21 -16.92
CA THR A 581 1.01 -22.10 -17.01
C THR A 581 0.21 -22.09 -15.72
N LYS A 582 -0.90 -22.83 -15.69
CA LYS A 582 -1.79 -22.94 -14.54
C LYS A 582 -1.14 -23.78 -13.44
N CYS A 583 -1.29 -23.35 -12.18
CA CYS A 583 -0.58 -23.97 -11.05
C CYS A 583 -0.97 -25.44 -10.84
N SER A 584 -2.26 -25.77 -10.94
CA SER A 584 -2.73 -27.14 -10.70
C SER A 584 -2.17 -28.16 -11.70
N ASP A 585 -1.85 -27.73 -12.92
CA ASP A 585 -1.44 -28.61 -14.02
C ASP A 585 -0.02 -29.15 -13.80
N ILE A 586 0.76 -28.53 -12.91
CA ILE A 586 2.09 -29.02 -12.52
C ILE A 586 2.08 -29.57 -11.09
N LEU A 587 1.46 -28.86 -10.14
CA LEU A 587 1.61 -29.20 -8.72
C LEU A 587 0.89 -30.49 -8.33
N THR A 588 -0.20 -30.84 -9.02
CA THR A 588 -0.95 -32.08 -8.75
C THR A 588 -0.11 -33.31 -9.10
N ASP A 589 0.60 -33.27 -10.23
CA ASP A 589 1.45 -34.38 -10.69
C ASP A 589 2.70 -34.54 -9.82
N ILE A 590 3.27 -33.44 -9.34
CA ILE A 590 4.47 -33.47 -8.50
C ILE A 590 4.17 -34.10 -7.12
N CYS A 591 3.02 -33.79 -6.52
CA CYS A 591 2.66 -34.32 -5.19
C CYS A 591 2.28 -35.80 -5.19
N ASN A 592 1.99 -36.38 -6.36
CA ASN A 592 1.78 -37.83 -6.49
C ASN A 592 3.08 -38.63 -6.60
N VAL A 593 4.23 -37.96 -6.73
CA VAL A 593 5.54 -38.58 -7.04
C VAL A 593 6.60 -38.30 -5.96
N ILE A 594 6.34 -37.36 -5.04
CA ILE A 594 7.13 -37.09 -3.83
C ILE A 594 6.43 -37.75 -2.66
#